data_AF-A0A8D8FR57-F1
#
_entry.id   AF-A0A8D8FR57-F1
#
_cell.length_a   1.000
_cell.length_b   1.000
_cell.length_c   1.000
_cell.angle_alpha   90.00
_cell.angle_beta   90.00
_cell.angle_gamma   90.00
#
_symmetry.space_group_name_H-M   'P 1'
#
loop_
_entity.id
_entity.type
_entity.pdbx_description
1 polymer ?
#
loop_
_entity_poly.entity_id
_entity_poly.type
_entity_poly.pdbx_seq_one_letter_code
_entity_poly.pdbx_strand_id
1 'polypeptide(L)'
;GWNSNPKSYALRYVNDGQLYLLHGVDTGGLMVVNLVQVKSLSASNVTFQIDDTVKSLKGSITKLIPEVATVLDRVRKELLVPVFESNKKDGETQTKKEPEKVERVDVRPANPLLIGGGVPVGRFGSDPLGVGNVGRGDLDPFGRGGGMLFQPPGGFNPLADLRRPG
;
A
#
# COMPACT_ATOMS: atom_id res chain seq x y z
N GLY A 1 14.79 -22.52 -25.28
CA GLY A 1 13.41 -22.64 -25.81
C GLY A 1 12.42 -22.19 -24.76
N TRP A 2 11.22 -21.74 -25.16
CA TRP A 2 10.21 -21.17 -24.24
C TRP A 2 9.68 -22.18 -23.19
N ASN A 3 9.76 -23.48 -23.49
CA ASN A 3 9.32 -24.60 -22.65
C ASN A 3 10.49 -25.42 -22.08
N SER A 4 11.69 -24.84 -22.00
CA SER A 4 12.89 -25.56 -21.55
C SER A 4 12.86 -25.95 -20.06
N ASN A 5 12.17 -25.19 -19.23
CA ASN A 5 11.93 -25.52 -17.83
C ASN A 5 10.44 -25.88 -17.65
N PRO A 6 10.11 -27.12 -17.27
CA PRO A 6 8.72 -27.56 -17.14
C PRO A 6 7.98 -26.89 -15.96
N LYS A 7 8.71 -26.29 -15.00
CA LYS A 7 8.17 -25.66 -13.80
C LYS A 7 8.09 -24.13 -13.88
N SER A 8 8.79 -23.51 -14.82
CA SER A 8 8.83 -22.05 -14.94
C SER A 8 8.96 -21.62 -16.39
N TYR A 9 8.06 -20.76 -16.83
CA TYR A 9 7.96 -20.23 -18.17
C TYR A 9 8.15 -18.72 -18.13
N ALA A 10 9.05 -18.19 -18.95
CA ALA A 10 9.31 -16.76 -19.00
C ALA A 10 9.31 -16.29 -20.46
N LEU A 11 8.40 -15.38 -20.79
CA LEU A 11 8.25 -14.80 -22.12
C LEU A 11 8.33 -13.28 -22.04
N ARG A 12 8.92 -12.67 -23.07
CA ARG A 12 9.04 -11.22 -23.22
C ARG A 12 8.21 -10.78 -24.40
N TYR A 13 7.40 -9.74 -24.21
CA TYR A 13 6.53 -9.17 -25.23
C TYR A 13 6.78 -7.67 -25.37
N VAL A 14 6.55 -7.15 -26.58
CA VAL A 14 6.55 -5.71 -26.84
C VAL A 14 5.19 -5.34 -27.39
N ASN A 15 4.53 -4.36 -26.78
CA ASN A 15 3.29 -3.78 -27.29
C ASN A 15 3.34 -2.25 -27.12
N ASP A 16 3.02 -1.50 -28.16
CA ASP A 16 3.09 -0.03 -28.18
C ASP A 16 4.42 0.55 -27.66
N GLY A 17 5.54 -0.10 -28.03
CA GLY A 17 6.89 0.27 -27.60
C GLY A 17 7.17 0.02 -26.10
N GLN A 18 6.24 -0.61 -25.38
CA GLN A 18 6.41 -1.00 -23.98
C GLN A 18 6.80 -2.47 -23.86
N LEU A 19 7.76 -2.75 -22.97
CA LEU A 19 8.21 -4.11 -22.67
C LEU A 19 7.34 -4.72 -21.57
N TYR A 20 6.91 -5.96 -21.80
CA TYR A 20 6.14 -6.76 -20.85
C TYR A 20 6.83 -8.10 -20.60
N LEU A 21 6.76 -8.56 -19.36
CA LEU A 21 7.27 -9.86 -18.91
C LEU A 21 6.08 -10.73 -18.50
N LEU A 22 5.90 -11.85 -19.17
CA LEU A 22 4.93 -12.88 -18.79
C LEU A 22 5.69 -14.03 -18.12
N HIS A 23 5.36 -14.30 -16.87
CA HIS A 23 6.01 -15.36 -16.09
C HIS A 23 4.97 -16.35 -15.57
N GLY A 24 5.12 -17.63 -15.91
CA GLY A 24 4.26 -18.72 -15.44
C GLY A 24 5.05 -19.66 -14.55
N VAL A 25 4.52 -20.05 -13.39
CA VAL A 25 5.14 -20.99 -12.47
C VAL A 25 4.15 -22.08 -12.10
N ASP A 26 4.56 -23.35 -12.25
CA ASP A 26 3.82 -24.50 -11.75
C ASP A 26 4.18 -24.75 -10.28
N THR A 27 3.19 -24.52 -9.41
CA THR A 27 3.25 -24.76 -7.97
C THR A 27 2.30 -25.89 -7.60
N GLY A 28 2.74 -27.13 -7.85
CA GLY A 28 2.02 -28.32 -7.39
C GLY A 28 0.66 -28.52 -8.05
N GLY A 29 0.57 -28.34 -9.37
CA GLY A 29 -0.69 -28.47 -10.12
C GLY A 29 -1.44 -27.16 -10.28
N LEU A 30 -1.01 -26.10 -9.59
CA LEU A 30 -1.45 -24.73 -9.81
C LEU A 30 -0.49 -24.01 -10.75
N MET A 31 -1.00 -23.56 -11.88
CA MET A 31 -0.28 -22.64 -12.77
C MET A 31 -0.58 -21.20 -12.34
N VAL A 32 0.43 -20.52 -11.81
CA VAL A 32 0.36 -19.08 -11.51
C VAL A 32 1.00 -18.31 -12.65
N VAL A 33 0.26 -17.42 -13.27
CA VAL A 33 0.74 -16.60 -14.39
C VAL A 33 0.71 -15.13 -13.98
N ASN A 34 1.83 -14.45 -14.16
CA ASN A 34 2.03 -13.04 -13.86
C ASN A 34 2.38 -12.29 -15.14
N LEU A 35 1.81 -11.09 -15.30
CA LEU A 35 2.16 -10.17 -16.37
C LEU A 35 2.65 -8.87 -15.75
N VAL A 36 3.85 -8.44 -16.13
CA VAL A 36 4.49 -7.22 -15.61
C VAL A 36 4.85 -6.29 -16.76
N GLN A 37 4.43 -5.04 -16.69
CA GLN A 37 4.92 -3.99 -17.57
C GLN A 37 6.19 -3.37 -16.98
N VAL A 38 7.30 -3.42 -17.72
CA VAL A 38 8.62 -3.05 -17.18
C VAL A 38 8.73 -1.56 -16.86
N LYS A 39 8.07 -0.69 -17.63
CA LYS A 39 8.18 0.77 -17.46
C LYS A 39 7.42 1.28 -16.23
N SER A 40 6.17 0.87 -16.06
CA SER A 40 5.30 1.31 -14.96
C SER A 40 5.43 0.42 -13.71
N LEU A 41 6.06 -0.75 -13.84
CA LEU A 41 6.08 -1.83 -12.85
C LEU A 41 4.66 -2.30 -12.47
N SER A 42 3.65 -2.00 -13.29
CA SER A 42 2.30 -2.55 -13.14
C SER A 42 2.35 -4.06 -13.34
N ALA A 43 1.72 -4.79 -12.43
CA ALA A 43 1.70 -6.23 -12.43
C ALA A 43 0.28 -6.75 -12.16
N SER A 44 -0.06 -7.83 -12.84
CA SER A 44 -1.28 -8.60 -12.62
C SER A 44 -0.97 -10.08 -12.54
N ASN A 45 -1.90 -10.85 -12.00
CA ASN A 45 -1.77 -12.29 -11.89
C ASN A 45 -3.10 -12.99 -12.18
N VAL A 46 -3.00 -14.24 -12.62
CA VAL A 46 -4.11 -15.18 -12.73
C VAL A 46 -3.61 -16.56 -12.34
N THR A 47 -4.45 -17.34 -11.67
CA THR A 47 -4.10 -18.70 -11.25
C THR A 47 -5.10 -19.71 -11.82
N PHE A 48 -4.57 -20.82 -12.33
CA PHE A 48 -5.35 -21.93 -12.88
C PHE A 48 -4.97 -23.25 -12.22
N GLN A 49 -5.97 -24.06 -11.88
CA GLN A 49 -5.76 -25.47 -11.59
C GLN A 49 -5.53 -26.21 -12.91
N ILE A 50 -4.35 -26.79 -13.10
CA ILE A 50 -3.94 -27.41 -14.37
C ILE A 50 -4.86 -28.57 -14.70
N ASP A 51 -5.11 -29.46 -13.73
CA ASP A 51 -5.92 -30.66 -13.92
C ASP A 51 -7.39 -30.35 -14.21
N ASP A 52 -7.89 -29.22 -13.73
CA ASP A 52 -9.26 -28.77 -14.01
C ASP A 52 -9.39 -28.05 -15.35
N THR A 53 -8.32 -27.35 -15.76
CA THR A 53 -8.34 -26.52 -16.96
C THR A 53 -8.00 -27.32 -18.22
N VAL A 54 -6.98 -28.19 -18.15
CA VAL A 54 -6.46 -28.94 -19.29
C VAL A 54 -6.80 -30.42 -19.14
N LYS A 55 -7.71 -30.93 -19.98
CA LYS A 55 -8.20 -32.32 -19.93
C LYS A 55 -7.54 -33.25 -20.96
N SER A 56 -6.83 -32.69 -21.94
CA SER A 56 -6.10 -33.45 -22.95
C SER A 56 -4.86 -32.67 -23.39
N LEU A 57 -3.85 -33.37 -23.89
CA LEU A 57 -2.64 -32.78 -24.49
C LEU A 57 -2.66 -32.84 -26.03
N LYS A 58 -3.63 -33.55 -26.62
CA LYS A 58 -3.74 -33.76 -28.08
C LYS A 58 -5.19 -33.60 -28.54
N GLY A 59 -5.36 -33.11 -29.77
CA GLY A 59 -6.67 -32.92 -30.41
C GLY A 59 -7.04 -31.45 -30.60
N SER A 60 -8.34 -31.18 -30.76
CA SER A 60 -8.89 -29.82 -30.92
C SER A 60 -8.84 -29.03 -29.61
N ILE A 61 -8.81 -27.70 -29.71
CA ILE A 61 -8.76 -26.80 -28.54
C ILE A 61 -9.88 -27.07 -27.53
N THR A 62 -11.09 -27.37 -28.01
CA THR A 62 -12.26 -27.71 -27.18
C THR A 62 -12.10 -29.04 -26.43
N LYS A 63 -11.25 -29.94 -26.92
CA LYS A 63 -10.91 -31.19 -26.23
C LYS A 63 -9.80 -30.98 -25.21
N LEU A 64 -8.87 -30.08 -25.49
CA LEU A 64 -7.77 -29.74 -24.57
C LEU A 64 -8.32 -28.92 -23.38
N ILE A 65 -9.11 -27.89 -23.66
CA ILE A 65 -9.68 -26.96 -22.69
C ILE A 65 -11.18 -26.87 -22.97
N PRO A 66 -12.01 -27.68 -22.29
CA PRO A 66 -13.46 -27.67 -22.49
C PRO A 66 -14.08 -26.29 -22.25
N GLU A 67 -13.63 -25.60 -21.19
CA GLU A 67 -14.11 -24.29 -20.75
C GLU A 67 -13.26 -23.13 -21.31
N VAL A 68 -12.88 -23.21 -22.59
CA VAL A 68 -11.94 -22.24 -23.19
C VAL A 68 -12.43 -20.79 -23.13
N ALA A 69 -13.74 -20.56 -23.30
CA ALA A 69 -14.32 -19.23 -23.21
C ALA A 69 -14.13 -18.64 -21.81
N THR A 70 -14.42 -19.43 -20.77
CA THR A 70 -14.25 -19.05 -19.37
C THR A 70 -12.79 -18.76 -19.04
N VAL A 71 -11.85 -19.59 -19.53
CA VAL A 71 -10.41 -19.37 -19.36
C VAL A 71 -9.95 -18.07 -20.01
N LEU A 72 -10.37 -17.80 -21.26
CA LEU A 72 -10.04 -16.55 -21.96
C LEU A 72 -10.60 -15.33 -21.23
N ASP A 73 -11.83 -15.42 -20.73
CA ASP A 73 -12.47 -14.35 -19.98
C ASP A 73 -11.69 -14.02 -18.70
N ARG A 74 -11.20 -15.05 -17.99
CA ARG A 74 -10.34 -14.89 -16.81
C ARG A 74 -9.00 -14.27 -17.18
N VAL A 75 -8.32 -14.76 -18.21
CA VAL A 75 -7.07 -14.15 -18.71
C VAL A 75 -7.29 -12.68 -19.03
N ARG A 76 -8.39 -12.33 -19.71
CA ARG A 76 -8.68 -10.93 -20.04
C ARG A 76 -8.91 -10.08 -18.79
N LYS A 77 -9.81 -10.50 -17.90
CA LYS A 77 -10.27 -9.72 -16.74
C LYS A 77 -9.22 -9.63 -15.64
N GLU A 78 -8.53 -10.74 -15.34
CA GLU A 78 -7.60 -10.84 -14.21
C GLU A 78 -6.16 -10.48 -14.61
N LEU A 79 -5.73 -10.82 -15.84
CA LEU A 79 -4.35 -10.61 -16.27
C LEU A 79 -4.18 -9.38 -17.17
N LEU A 80 -5.00 -9.20 -18.20
CA LEU A 80 -4.75 -8.14 -19.20
C LEU A 80 -5.29 -6.78 -18.76
N VAL A 81 -6.58 -6.71 -18.41
CA VAL A 81 -7.27 -5.46 -18.05
C VAL A 81 -6.51 -4.66 -16.99
N PRO A 82 -6.03 -5.27 -15.87
CA PRO A 82 -5.35 -4.50 -14.84
C PRO A 82 -4.03 -3.87 -15.29
N VAL A 83 -3.33 -4.46 -16.27
CA VAL A 83 -2.05 -3.91 -16.76
C VAL A 83 -2.26 -2.87 -17.85
N PHE A 84 -3.24 -3.08 -18.73
CA PHE A 84 -3.50 -2.17 -19.86
C PHE A 84 -4.39 -0.99 -19.49
N GLU A 85 -5.30 -1.15 -18.53
CA GLU A 85 -6.23 -0.11 -18.11
C GLU A 85 -5.76 0.64 -16.86
N SER A 86 -4.87 0.08 -16.03
CA SER A 86 -4.27 0.83 -14.90
C SER A 86 -3.57 2.10 -15.37
N ASN A 87 -2.93 2.06 -16.55
CA ASN A 87 -2.22 3.20 -17.12
C ASN A 87 -3.15 4.31 -17.64
N LYS A 88 -4.48 4.10 -17.65
CA LYS A 88 -5.45 5.15 -18.04
C LYS A 88 -5.94 5.96 -16.85
N LYS A 89 -5.50 5.63 -15.63
CA LYS A 89 -5.93 6.27 -14.39
C LYS A 89 -4.79 7.05 -13.72
N ASP A 90 -4.03 7.79 -14.51
CA ASP A 90 -3.26 8.92 -13.99
C ASP A 90 -4.20 10.14 -13.96
N GLY A 91 -4.80 10.40 -12.80
CA GLY A 91 -5.69 11.55 -12.62
C GLY A 91 -6.45 11.54 -11.30
N GLU A 92 -5.95 12.36 -10.36
CA GLU A 92 -6.64 12.90 -9.17
C GLU A 92 -6.65 12.06 -7.89
N THR A 93 -5.61 12.24 -7.07
CA THR A 93 -5.78 12.27 -5.60
C THR A 93 -6.25 13.66 -5.20
N GLN A 94 -7.56 13.92 -5.18
CA GLN A 94 -8.12 15.03 -4.42
C GLN A 94 -8.77 14.49 -3.14
N THR A 95 -8.22 14.88 -2.00
CA THR A 95 -8.89 14.82 -0.71
C THR A 95 -10.10 15.75 -0.77
N LYS A 96 -11.31 15.19 -0.90
CA LYS A 96 -12.54 15.97 -0.70
C LYS A 96 -12.61 16.34 0.78
N LYS A 97 -12.25 17.57 1.13
CA LYS A 97 -12.64 18.15 2.42
C LYS A 97 -14.16 18.24 2.41
N GLU A 98 -14.81 17.45 3.25
CA GLU A 98 -16.21 17.69 3.59
C GLU A 98 -16.32 19.09 4.23
N PRO A 99 -17.29 19.93 3.82
CA PRO A 99 -17.66 21.07 4.64
C PRO A 99 -18.44 20.55 5.85
N GLU A 100 -17.84 20.64 7.04
CA GLU A 100 -18.56 20.47 8.30
C GLU A 100 -19.75 21.43 8.34
N LYS A 101 -20.95 20.85 8.45
CA LYS A 101 -22.19 21.55 8.74
C LYS A 101 -22.07 22.10 10.17
N VAL A 102 -21.75 23.39 10.29
CA VAL A 102 -21.81 24.12 11.56
C VAL A 102 -23.28 24.25 11.97
N GLU A 103 -23.74 23.38 12.88
CA GLU A 103 -24.94 23.67 13.67
C GLU A 103 -24.59 24.72 14.73
N ARG A 104 -25.35 25.81 14.69
CA ARG A 104 -25.21 26.96 15.59
C ARG A 104 -25.57 26.52 17.00
N VAL A 105 -24.62 26.61 17.93
CA VAL A 105 -24.90 26.74 19.36
C VAL A 105 -24.42 28.13 19.78
N ASP A 106 -25.37 29.00 20.11
CA ASP A 106 -25.12 30.34 20.62
C ASP A 106 -24.32 30.28 21.93
N VAL A 107 -23.03 30.61 21.87
CA VAL A 107 -22.22 30.94 23.06
C VAL A 107 -21.61 32.32 22.83
N ARG A 108 -22.12 33.29 23.61
CA ARG A 108 -21.75 34.70 23.52
C ARG A 108 -20.23 34.89 23.66
N PRO A 109 -19.60 35.77 22.86
CA PRO A 109 -18.16 36.03 22.97
C PRO A 109 -17.83 36.79 24.27
N ALA A 110 -16.98 36.20 25.10
CA ALA A 110 -16.37 36.88 26.24
C ALA A 110 -15.40 37.96 25.72
N ASN A 111 -15.64 39.20 26.11
CA ASN A 111 -14.92 40.40 25.66
C ASN A 111 -13.49 40.43 26.26
N PRO A 112 -12.42 40.51 25.46
CA PRO A 112 -11.03 40.45 25.94
C PRO A 112 -10.54 41.75 26.64
N LEU A 113 -11.42 42.72 26.92
CA LEU A 113 -11.08 43.98 27.59
C LEU A 113 -11.50 44.03 29.08
N LEU A 114 -12.00 42.93 29.66
CA LEU A 114 -12.26 42.88 31.10
C LEU A 114 -10.98 42.57 31.91
N ILE A 115 -10.31 43.64 32.34
CA ILE A 115 -9.43 43.61 33.51
C ILE A 115 -10.33 43.53 34.75
N GLY A 116 -10.29 42.42 35.48
CA GLY A 116 -11.03 42.34 36.75
C GLY A 116 -11.06 40.97 37.42
N GLY A 117 -10.07 40.72 38.28
CA GLY A 117 -10.33 40.14 39.60
C GLY A 117 -10.19 38.63 39.79
N GLY A 118 -9.13 38.23 40.51
CA GLY A 118 -9.22 37.19 41.54
C GLY A 118 -8.70 35.80 41.19
N VAL A 119 -7.44 35.53 41.51
CA VAL A 119 -6.97 34.17 41.83
C VAL A 119 -7.42 33.87 43.27
N PRO A 120 -7.81 32.63 43.63
CA PRO A 120 -6.78 31.72 44.14
C PRO A 120 -6.98 30.22 43.81
N VAL A 121 -5.85 29.56 43.53
CA VAL A 121 -5.42 28.22 44.00
C VAL A 121 -6.46 27.08 44.04
N GLY A 122 -6.28 26.09 43.16
CA GLY A 122 -7.04 24.83 43.22
C GLY A 122 -6.43 23.70 42.39
N ARG A 123 -5.45 23.02 42.99
CA ARG A 123 -5.06 21.60 42.86
C ARG A 123 -5.51 20.83 41.60
N PHE A 124 -4.49 20.40 40.84
CA PHE A 124 -4.39 19.15 40.07
C PHE A 124 -5.65 18.26 40.12
N GLY A 125 -6.52 18.45 39.13
CA GLY A 125 -7.62 17.54 38.83
C GLY A 125 -7.06 16.24 38.25
N SER A 126 -7.15 15.20 39.06
CA SER A 126 -7.06 13.79 38.70
C SER A 126 -7.97 13.47 37.51
N ASP A 127 -7.37 13.07 36.39
CA ASP A 127 -8.07 12.39 35.29
C ASP A 127 -8.58 11.02 35.80
N PRO A 128 -9.89 10.76 35.86
CA PRO A 128 -10.44 9.50 36.37
C PRO A 128 -10.26 8.32 35.40
N LEU A 129 -9.78 8.54 34.17
CA LEU A 129 -9.59 7.49 33.17
C LEU A 129 -8.12 7.33 32.72
N GLY A 130 -7.20 8.17 33.21
CA GLY A 130 -5.76 7.97 33.06
C GLY A 130 -5.25 7.85 31.62
N VAL A 131 -5.86 8.55 30.66
CA VAL A 131 -5.48 8.50 29.23
C VAL A 131 -4.90 9.83 28.74
N GLY A 132 -4.63 10.78 29.65
CA GLY A 132 -4.25 12.14 29.28
C GLY A 132 -2.90 12.34 28.57
N ASN A 133 -2.04 11.33 28.38
CA ASN A 133 -0.69 11.54 27.80
C ASN A 133 -0.09 10.35 27.03
N VAL A 134 -0.87 9.37 26.57
CA VAL A 134 -0.35 8.28 25.73
C VAL A 134 -0.31 8.73 24.27
N GLY A 135 0.86 8.69 23.61
CA GLY A 135 1.02 8.99 22.18
C GLY A 135 1.54 10.40 21.81
N ARG A 136 1.66 11.33 22.77
CA ARG A 136 2.21 12.68 22.49
C ARG A 136 3.68 12.67 22.07
N GLY A 137 4.46 11.69 22.51
CA GLY A 137 5.88 11.56 22.15
C GLY A 137 6.11 11.12 20.70
N ASP A 138 5.10 10.55 20.03
CA ASP A 138 5.21 10.08 18.64
C ASP A 138 5.02 11.22 17.61
N LEU A 139 4.35 12.31 18.03
CA LEU A 139 4.01 13.45 17.18
C LEU A 139 5.02 14.62 17.24
N ASP A 140 6.09 14.49 18.03
CA ASP A 140 7.12 15.53 18.15
C ASP A 140 8.53 14.95 17.94
N PRO A 141 9.09 15.03 16.72
CA PRO A 141 10.41 14.50 16.40
C PRO A 141 11.58 15.26 17.05
N PHE A 142 11.32 16.35 17.78
CA PHE A 142 12.30 17.06 18.60
C PHE A 142 11.96 17.06 20.10
N GLY A 143 10.88 16.35 20.48
CA GLY A 143 10.47 16.19 21.86
C GLY A 143 11.47 15.36 22.67
N ARG A 144 11.77 15.77 23.92
CA ARG A 144 12.69 15.07 24.83
C ARG A 144 12.14 13.74 25.41
N GLY A 145 11.16 13.11 24.76
CA GLY A 145 10.53 11.85 25.20
C GLY A 145 10.73 10.75 24.15
N GLY A 146 11.62 9.80 24.44
CA GLY A 146 12.11 8.80 23.49
C GLY A 146 11.06 7.77 23.05
N GLY A 147 10.72 7.79 21.75
CA GLY A 147 9.92 6.78 21.06
C GLY A 147 10.76 5.85 20.20
N MET A 148 11.81 5.22 20.74
CA MET A 148 12.54 4.16 20.03
C MET A 148 12.31 2.83 20.73
N LEU A 149 11.50 1.95 20.12
CA LEU A 149 11.32 0.55 20.55
C LEU A 149 12.59 -0.30 20.36
N PHE A 150 13.62 0.25 19.70
CA PHE A 150 14.92 -0.39 19.54
C PHE A 150 16.02 0.57 19.99
N GLN A 151 16.71 0.18 21.05
CA GLN A 151 17.96 0.80 21.48
C GLN A 151 19.09 0.20 20.63
N PRO A 152 19.70 0.93 19.67
CA PRO A 152 20.90 0.43 19.02
C PRO A 152 22.06 0.37 20.03
N PRO A 153 22.89 -0.68 20.02
CA PRO A 153 24.05 -0.75 20.88
C PRO A 153 25.09 0.27 20.42
N GLY A 154 25.34 1.28 21.25
CA GLY A 154 26.36 2.30 21.02
C GLY A 154 25.76 3.66 20.73
N GLY A 155 25.76 4.53 21.74
CA GLY A 155 25.32 5.92 21.64
C GLY A 155 26.19 6.70 20.66
N PHE A 156 25.72 6.83 19.42
CA PHE A 156 26.22 7.82 18.48
C PHE A 156 25.46 9.12 18.70
N ASN A 157 26.14 10.12 19.24
CA ASN A 157 25.67 11.49 19.27
C ASN A 157 26.48 12.28 18.22
N PRO A 158 25.95 12.50 17.00
CA PRO A 158 26.71 13.09 15.89
C PRO A 158 27.02 14.59 16.06
N LEU A 159 26.71 15.16 17.23
CA LEU A 159 26.97 16.56 17.58
C LEU A 159 28.06 16.75 18.65
N ALA A 160 28.69 15.68 19.12
CA ALA A 160 29.75 15.77 20.13
C ALA A 160 31.14 16.15 19.54
N ASP A 161 31.34 16.02 18.23
CA ASP A 161 32.67 16.12 17.61
C ASP A 161 33.03 17.49 17.02
N LEU A 162 32.26 18.53 17.32
CA LEU A 162 32.49 19.89 16.80
C LEU A 162 33.09 20.87 17.82
N ARG A 163 33.67 20.39 18.92
CA ARG A 163 34.29 21.30 19.91
C ARG A 163 35.59 20.79 20.50
N ARG A 164 36.65 20.75 19.68
CA ARG A 164 38.05 20.91 20.16
C ARG A 164 38.90 21.67 19.13
N PRO A 165 39.37 22.89 19.46
CA PRO A 165 40.61 23.42 18.90
C PRO A 165 41.73 23.36 19.95
N GLY A 166 42.95 23.02 19.53
CA GLY A 166 44.18 23.12 20.32
C GLY A 166 44.70 21.80 20.84
#